data_AF-A0A3A8ZPI2-F1
#
_entry.id   AF-A0A3A8ZPI2-F1
#
_cell.length_a   1.000
_cell.length_b   1.000
_cell.length_c   1.000
_cell.angle_alpha   90.00
_cell.angle_beta   90.00
_cell.angle_gamma   90.00
#
_symmetry.space_group_name_H-M   'P 1'
#
loop_
_entity.id
_entity.type
_entity.pdbx_description
1 polymer ?
#
loop_
_entity_poly.entity_id
_entity_poly.type
_entity_poly.pdbx_seq_one_letter_code
_entity_poly.pdbx_strand_id
1 'polypeptide(L)'
;MNENLCEITMDIAGAYPEEAGLAYYRRTATLCKGHRILIKDCYAFQPDKTGSKNTVVISLMTYEKPTPQTIAQDLLLHIGNLGTVTIRQAQLAAIEEIPITDPRLQTAWTHNLYRILIKPDCPESELSIE
;
A
#
# COMPACT_ATOMS: atom_id res chain seq x y z
N MET A 1 -12.07 14.73 22.09
CA MET A 1 -11.79 14.23 20.73
C MET A 1 -10.53 14.92 20.26
N ASN A 2 -9.56 14.18 19.72
CA ASN A 2 -8.30 14.77 19.26
C ASN A 2 -8.58 15.42 17.89
N GLU A 3 -8.70 16.75 17.81
CA GLU A 3 -9.12 17.49 16.60
C GLU A 3 -8.16 17.37 15.40
N ASN A 4 -7.09 16.57 15.54
CA ASN A 4 -6.05 16.35 14.53
C ASN A 4 -6.11 14.96 13.88
N LEU A 5 -7.10 14.13 14.23
CA LEU A 5 -7.28 12.79 13.67
C LEU A 5 -8.60 12.72 12.91
N CYS A 6 -8.51 12.46 11.60
CA CYS A 6 -9.65 12.14 10.76
C CYS A 6 -9.52 10.69 10.28
N GLU A 7 -10.58 9.90 10.39
CA GLU A 7 -10.53 8.47 10.04
C GLU A 7 -11.74 8.07 9.19
N ILE A 8 -11.49 7.21 8.21
CA ILE A 8 -12.52 6.49 7.48
C ILE A 8 -12.18 5.00 7.48
N THR A 9 -13.18 4.17 7.79
CA THR A 9 -13.07 2.71 7.77
C THR A 9 -14.15 2.13 6.87
N MET A 10 -13.76 1.25 5.95
CA MET A 10 -14.68 0.61 5.00
C MET A 10 -14.33 -0.86 4.84
N ASP A 11 -15.35 -1.70 4.69
CA ASP A 11 -15.19 -3.03 4.12
C ASP A 11 -15.30 -2.94 2.59
N ILE A 12 -14.20 -3.23 1.91
CA ILE A 12 -14.05 -3.12 0.46
C ILE A 12 -14.11 -4.48 -0.24
N ALA A 13 -14.43 -5.57 0.47
CA ALA A 13 -14.50 -6.91 -0.14
C ALA A 13 -15.44 -6.96 -1.36
N GLY A 14 -16.57 -6.24 -1.30
CA GLY A 14 -17.53 -6.18 -2.40
C GLY A 14 -17.02 -5.51 -3.70
N ALA A 15 -15.85 -4.88 -3.67
CA ALA A 15 -15.20 -4.32 -4.86
C ALA A 15 -14.34 -5.35 -5.62
N TYR A 16 -14.14 -6.54 -5.05
CA TYR A 16 -13.34 -7.61 -5.65
C TYR A 16 -14.24 -8.68 -6.27
N PRO A 17 -13.80 -9.36 -7.35
CA PRO A 17 -14.53 -10.49 -7.92
C PRO A 17 -14.75 -11.62 -6.91
N GLU A 18 -15.83 -12.40 -7.07
CA GLU A 18 -16.15 -13.51 -6.16
C GLU A 18 -15.04 -14.57 -6.09
N GLU A 19 -14.28 -14.72 -7.19
CA GLU A 19 -13.16 -15.65 -7.29
C GLU A 19 -11.98 -15.25 -6.39
N ALA A 20 -11.90 -13.98 -5.95
CA ALA A 20 -10.91 -13.54 -4.96
C ALA A 20 -11.12 -14.20 -3.59
N GLY A 21 -12.33 -14.74 -3.34
CA GLY A 21 -12.64 -15.52 -2.15
C GLY A 21 -12.53 -14.73 -0.85
N LEU A 22 -12.70 -13.41 -0.88
CA LEU A 22 -12.67 -12.57 0.32
C LEU A 22 -13.93 -12.83 1.17
N ALA A 23 -13.72 -13.05 2.47
CA ALA A 23 -14.79 -12.97 3.47
C ALA A 23 -15.02 -11.51 3.88
N TYR A 24 -13.94 -10.77 4.09
CA TYR A 24 -13.94 -9.33 4.28
C TYR A 24 -12.58 -8.73 3.91
N TYR A 25 -12.55 -7.44 3.61
CA TYR A 25 -11.32 -6.65 3.52
C TYR A 25 -11.63 -5.28 4.11
N ARG A 26 -11.20 -5.05 5.34
CA ARG A 26 -11.38 -3.77 6.02
C ARG A 26 -10.13 -2.91 5.87
N ARG A 27 -10.31 -1.73 5.28
CA ARG A 27 -9.28 -0.70 5.23
C ARG A 27 -9.69 0.48 6.09
N THR A 28 -8.78 0.90 6.97
CA THR A 28 -8.87 2.13 7.74
C THR A 28 -7.81 3.10 7.25
N ALA A 29 -8.23 4.28 6.81
CA ALA A 29 -7.35 5.38 6.46
C ALA A 29 -7.49 6.49 7.51
N THR A 30 -6.39 6.80 8.19
CA THR A 30 -6.32 7.83 9.22
C THR A 30 -5.39 8.94 8.77
N LEU A 31 -5.89 10.17 8.72
CA LEU A 31 -5.08 11.38 8.54
C LEU A 31 -4.72 11.93 9.92
N CYS A 32 -3.43 11.88 10.26
CA CYS A 32 -2.85 12.62 11.37
C CYS A 32 -2.39 13.99 10.85
N LYS A 33 -3.23 15.01 11.02
CA LYS A 33 -3.05 16.33 10.41
C LYS A 33 -1.66 16.91 10.72
N GLY A 34 -0.92 17.28 9.67
CA GLY A 34 0.43 17.86 9.76
C GLY A 34 1.53 16.88 10.15
N HIS A 35 1.25 15.57 10.16
CA HIS A 35 2.23 14.57 10.55
C HIS A 35 2.31 13.40 9.56
N ARG A 36 1.22 12.64 9.38
CA ARG A 36 1.25 11.40 8.60
C ARG A 36 -0.11 10.93 8.13
N ILE A 37 -0.11 10.01 7.17
CA ILE A 37 -1.26 9.17 6.83
C ILE A 37 -0.96 7.75 7.28
N LEU A 38 -1.92 7.13 7.97
CA LEU A 38 -1.85 5.74 8.41
C LEU A 38 -2.90 4.93 7.67
N ILE A 39 -2.48 3.86 7.00
CA ILE A 39 -3.35 2.88 6.37
C ILE A 39 -3.23 1.58 7.16
N LYS A 40 -4.36 1.06 7.62
CA LYS A 40 -4.46 -0.25 8.26
C LYS A 40 -5.38 -1.14 7.46
N ASP A 41 -4.88 -2.30 7.08
CA ASP A 41 -5.66 -3.32 6.40
C ASP A 41 -5.82 -4.53 7.30
N CYS A 42 -7.03 -5.09 7.31
CA CYS A 42 -7.36 -6.36 7.93
C CYS A 42 -8.25 -7.15 6.98
N TYR A 43 -7.88 -8.37 6.62
CA TYR A 43 -8.63 -9.17 5.64
C TYR A 43 -8.77 -10.63 6.07
N ALA A 44 -9.72 -11.34 5.48
CA ALA A 44 -9.80 -12.80 5.58
C ALA A 44 -10.40 -13.40 4.31
N PHE A 45 -10.06 -14.66 4.05
CA PHE A 45 -10.60 -15.43 2.94
C PHE A 45 -11.63 -16.45 3.41
N GLN A 46 -12.56 -16.81 2.53
CA GLN A 46 -13.55 -17.85 2.77
C GLN A 46 -12.86 -19.23 2.85
N PRO A 47 -13.12 -20.05 3.88
CA PRO A 47 -12.40 -21.32 4.10
C PRO A 47 -12.51 -22.32 2.93
N ASP A 48 -13.65 -22.34 2.26
CA ASP A 48 -14.08 -23.27 1.22
C ASP A 48 -13.64 -22.87 -0.21
N LYS A 49 -13.23 -21.61 -0.42
CA LYS A 49 -12.67 -21.12 -1.69
C LYS A 49 -11.14 -21.08 -1.73
N THR A 50 -10.46 -21.70 -0.75
CA THR A 50 -8.99 -21.74 -0.61
C THR A 50 -8.27 -22.73 -1.56
N GLY A 51 -8.89 -23.08 -2.70
CA GLY A 51 -8.30 -24.02 -3.68
C GLY A 51 -7.02 -23.49 -4.34
N SER A 52 -6.82 -22.18 -4.36
CA SER A 52 -5.56 -21.51 -4.70
C SER A 52 -5.05 -20.78 -3.46
N LYS A 53 -3.73 -20.62 -3.29
CA LYS A 53 -3.20 -19.83 -2.17
C LYS A 53 -3.52 -18.35 -2.43
N ASN A 54 -4.65 -17.87 -1.91
CA ASN A 54 -5.07 -16.48 -2.08
C ASN A 54 -3.94 -15.57 -1.56
N THR A 55 -3.59 -14.55 -2.35
CA THR A 55 -2.54 -13.59 -1.98
C THR A 55 -3.06 -12.18 -2.05
N VAL A 56 -2.71 -11.38 -1.06
CA VAL A 56 -2.90 -9.92 -1.09
C VAL A 56 -1.60 -9.28 -1.52
N VAL A 57 -1.72 -8.28 -2.40
CA VAL A 57 -0.61 -7.40 -2.80
C VAL A 57 -1.10 -5.96 -2.66
N ILE A 58 -0.38 -5.17 -1.89
CA ILE A 58 -0.59 -3.73 -1.75
C ILE A 58 0.29 -3.05 -2.80
N SER A 59 -0.30 -2.19 -3.62
CA SER A 59 0.40 -1.42 -4.64
C SER A 59 0.48 0.05 -4.25
N LEU A 60 1.68 0.63 -4.28
CA LEU A 60 1.90 2.07 -4.19
C LEU A 60 2.51 2.59 -5.48
N MET A 61 2.16 3.81 -5.87
CA MET A 61 2.73 4.49 -7.02
C MET A 61 3.50 5.72 -6.53
N THR A 62 4.76 5.87 -6.95
CA THR A 62 5.59 7.02 -6.58
C THR A 62 6.19 7.68 -7.79
N TYR A 63 6.34 9.00 -7.72
CA TYR A 63 7.05 9.78 -8.73
C TYR A 63 8.56 9.50 -8.62
N GLU A 64 9.14 9.78 -7.45
CA GLU A 64 10.55 9.48 -7.18
C GLU A 64 10.78 7.98 -7.04
N LYS A 65 12.00 7.55 -7.39
CA LYS A 65 12.42 6.15 -7.25
C LYS A 65 12.50 5.79 -5.77
N PRO A 66 11.73 4.79 -5.30
CA PRO A 66 11.79 4.36 -3.91
C PRO A 66 13.09 3.62 -3.63
N THR A 67 13.75 3.93 -2.51
CA THR A 67 14.92 3.19 -2.03
C THR A 67 14.54 2.42 -0.75
N PRO A 68 14.48 1.08 -0.82
CA PRO A 68 14.11 0.28 0.34
C PRO A 68 15.26 0.14 1.33
N GLN A 69 14.91 0.17 2.61
CA GLN A 69 15.79 -0.06 3.74
C GLN A 69 15.03 -0.89 4.78
N THR A 70 15.64 -1.94 5.30
CA THR A 70 15.06 -2.73 6.40
C THR A 70 15.53 -2.15 7.73
N ILE A 71 14.58 -1.82 8.61
CA ILE A 71 14.85 -1.34 9.97
C ILE A 71 14.19 -2.31 10.94
N ALA A 72 15.01 -3.09 11.67
CA ALA A 72 14.56 -4.20 12.49
C ALA A 72 13.70 -5.20 11.68
N GLN A 73 12.38 -5.19 11.87
CA GLN A 73 11.41 -6.05 11.17
C GLN A 73 10.52 -5.26 10.18
N ASP A 74 10.68 -3.94 10.13
CA ASP A 74 9.85 -3.05 9.32
C ASP A 74 10.57 -2.72 8.00
N LEU A 75 9.80 -2.52 6.94
CA LEU A 75 10.26 -2.04 5.65
C LEU A 75 10.11 -0.51 5.60
N LEU A 76 11.23 0.22 5.53
CA LEU A 76 11.26 1.65 5.28
C LEU A 76 11.55 1.91 3.79
N LEU A 77 10.76 2.76 3.15
CA LEU A 77 10.99 3.20 1.78
C LEU A 77 11.25 4.71 1.81
N HIS A 78 12.41 5.16 1.32
CA HIS A 78 12.64 6.59 1.08
C HIS A 78 12.20 6.95 -0.33
N ILE A 79 11.38 7.99 -0.46
CA ILE A 79 10.83 8.44 -1.74
C ILE A 79 11.57 9.71 -2.17
N GLY A 80 12.75 9.52 -2.76
CA GLY A 80 13.69 10.62 -3.02
C GLY A 80 13.98 11.41 -1.73
N ASN A 81 13.76 12.73 -1.77
CA ASN A 81 13.86 13.62 -0.60
C ASN A 81 12.48 14.10 -0.10
N LEU A 82 11.38 13.53 -0.60
CA LEU A 82 10.02 14.02 -0.33
C LEU A 82 9.45 13.50 0.98
N GLY A 83 9.80 12.27 1.36
CA GLY A 83 9.24 11.62 2.53
C GLY A 83 9.55 10.14 2.57
N THR A 84 8.92 9.46 3.51
CA THR A 84 9.14 8.05 3.79
C THR A 84 7.84 7.27 3.89
N VAL A 85 7.91 5.99 3.57
CA VAL A 85 6.81 5.04 3.82
C VAL A 85 7.35 3.92 4.69
N THR A 86 6.79 3.77 5.89
CA THR A 86 7.11 2.66 6.79
C THR A 86 5.99 1.62 6.71
N ILE A 87 6.36 0.36 6.47
CA ILE A 87 5.41 -0.74 6.38
C ILE A 87 5.78 -1.80 7.41
N ARG A 88 4.77 -2.23 8.17
CA ARG A 88 4.86 -3.28 9.18
C ARG A 88 4.15 -4.53 8.71
N GLN A 89 4.65 -5.69 9.14
CA GLN A 89 4.05 -7.00 8.86
C GLN A 89 3.89 -7.27 7.36
N ALA A 90 4.85 -6.81 6.55
CA ALA A 90 4.85 -7.02 5.12
C ALA A 90 6.26 -6.98 4.53
N GLN A 91 6.40 -7.57 3.36
CA GLN A 91 7.65 -7.67 2.61
C GLN A 91 7.56 -6.96 1.27
N LEU A 92 8.68 -6.39 0.83
CA LEU A 92 8.79 -5.85 -0.52
C LEU A 92 8.81 -7.00 -1.53
N ALA A 93 7.83 -7.03 -2.42
CA ALA A 93 7.77 -8.02 -3.49
C ALA A 93 8.50 -7.55 -4.74
N ALA A 94 8.27 -6.30 -5.17
CA ALA A 94 8.93 -5.72 -6.34
C ALA A 94 8.88 -4.18 -6.32
N ILE A 95 9.83 -3.56 -7.03
CA ILE A 95 9.76 -2.17 -7.48
C ILE A 95 9.86 -2.22 -9.01
N GLU A 96 8.83 -1.75 -9.67
CA GLU A 96 8.71 -1.77 -11.13
C GLU A 96 8.78 -0.35 -11.66
N GLU A 97 9.60 -0.14 -12.69
CA GLU A 97 9.67 1.13 -13.40
C GLU A 97 8.66 1.14 -14.55
N ILE A 98 7.81 2.16 -14.59
CA ILE A 98 6.73 2.31 -15.57
C ILE A 98 7.09 3.49 -16.47
N PRO A 99 7.45 3.23 -17.74
CA PRO A 99 7.84 4.29 -18.65
C PRO A 99 6.66 5.21 -18.99
N ILE A 100 6.90 6.52 -18.95
CA ILE A 100 5.93 7.51 -19.43
C ILE A 100 6.12 7.66 -20.94
N THR A 101 5.25 7.00 -21.72
CA THR A 101 5.31 7.02 -23.19
C THR A 101 4.34 8.02 -23.82
N ASP A 102 3.36 8.52 -23.05
CA ASP A 102 2.40 9.51 -23.53
C ASP A 102 3.07 10.89 -23.68
N PRO A 103 3.09 11.50 -24.89
CA PRO A 103 3.75 12.78 -25.11
C PRO A 103 3.21 13.95 -24.27
N ARG A 104 1.93 13.92 -23.89
CA ARG A 104 1.33 14.95 -23.03
C ARG A 104 1.79 14.79 -21.59
N LEU A 105 1.97 13.57 -21.10
CA LEU A 105 2.52 13.35 -19.76
C LEU A 105 4.00 13.74 -19.69
N GLN A 106 4.77 13.48 -20.73
CA GLN A 106 6.18 13.84 -20.82
C GLN A 106 6.44 15.37 -20.71
N THR A 107 5.44 16.23 -20.91
CA THR A 107 5.62 17.68 -20.69
C THR A 107 5.67 18.07 -19.21
N ALA A 108 5.11 17.25 -18.31
CA ALA A 108 5.05 17.52 -16.88
C ALA A 108 5.87 16.52 -16.04
N TRP A 109 6.22 15.36 -16.62
CA TRP A 109 6.94 14.29 -15.95
C TRP A 109 8.34 14.19 -16.53
N THR A 110 9.36 14.43 -15.71
CA THR A 110 10.77 14.45 -16.16
C THR A 110 11.42 13.06 -16.14
N HIS A 111 10.75 12.07 -15.55
CA HIS A 111 11.20 10.68 -15.50
C HIS A 111 10.01 9.70 -15.38
N ASN A 112 10.34 8.42 -15.31
CA ASN A 112 9.40 7.31 -15.20
C ASN A 112 8.70 7.26 -13.84
N LEU A 113 7.56 6.56 -13.80
CA LEU A 113 6.83 6.21 -12.60
C LEU A 113 7.41 4.96 -11.95
N TYR A 114 7.17 4.79 -10.65
CA TYR A 114 7.53 3.56 -9.96
C TYR A 114 6.31 2.95 -9.28
N ARG A 115 6.10 1.65 -9.49
CA ARG A 115 5.10 0.84 -8.79
C ARG A 115 5.80 -0.05 -7.77
N ILE A 116 5.39 0.07 -6.52
CA ILE A 116 5.90 -0.71 -5.40
C ILE A 116 4.85 -1.76 -5.06
N LEU A 117 5.24 -3.03 -5.12
CA LEU A 117 4.39 -4.15 -4.75
C LEU A 117 4.84 -4.69 -3.40
N ILE A 118 3.91 -4.72 -2.45
CA ILE A 118 4.15 -5.13 -1.07
C ILE A 118 3.25 -6.33 -0.77
N LYS A 119 3.81 -7.36 -0.15
CA LYS A 119 3.08 -8.56 0.25
C LYS A 119 2.96 -8.61 1.78
N PRO A 120 1.74 -8.52 2.35
CA PRO A 120 1.55 -8.72 3.78
C PRO A 120 1.98 -10.11 4.23
N ASP A 121 2.62 -10.20 5.38
CA ASP A 121 3.05 -11.45 6.01
C ASP A 121 1.91 -12.13 6.77
N CYS A 122 0.96 -11.33 7.25
CA CYS A 122 -0.24 -11.79 7.93
C CYS A 122 -1.47 -10.98 7.47
N PRO A 123 -2.68 -11.37 7.90
CA PRO A 123 -3.91 -10.70 7.49
C PRO A 123 -4.08 -9.27 8.02
N GLU A 124 -3.16 -8.81 8.85
CA GLU A 124 -3.10 -7.45 9.37
C GLU A 124 -1.84 -6.78 8.83
N SER A 125 -1.97 -5.57 8.31
CA SER A 125 -0.81 -4.76 7.90
C SER A 125 -1.03 -3.29 8.21
N GLU A 126 0.07 -2.59 8.47
CA GLU A 126 0.08 -1.17 8.78
C GLU A 126 1.10 -0.46 7.88
N LEU A 127 0.66 0.64 7.29
CA LEU A 127 1.47 1.48 6.39
C LEU A 127 1.38 2.94 6.85
N SER A 128 2.52 3.54 7.16
CA SER A 128 2.67 4.94 7.58
C SER A 128 3.35 5.73 6.48
N ILE A 129 2.74 6.83 6.05
CA ILE A 129 3.28 7.76 5.05
C ILE A 129 3.58 9.09 5.74
N GLU A 130 4.83 9.49 5.73
CA GLU A 130 5.39 10.65 6.44
C GLU A 130 6.14 11.58 5.49
#